data_AF-A0A6L8N152-F1
#
_entry.id   AF-A0A6L8N152-F1
#
_cell.length_a   1.000
_cell.length_b   1.000
_cell.length_c   1.000
_cell.angle_alpha   90.00
_cell.angle_beta   90.00
_cell.angle_gamma   90.00
#
_symmetry.space_group_name_H-M   'P 1'
#
loop_
_entity.id
_entity.type
_entity.pdbx_description
1 polymer ?
#
loop_
_entity_poly.entity_id
_entity_poly.type
_entity_poly.pdbx_seq_one_letter_code
_entity_poly.pdbx_strand_id
1 'polypeptide(L)'
;MPRWDVGPYQDIGFDRDGDVDPEQRHRLLGLEVTDLVMFAHGRNHSPVAAREMYEGFFAALPELVGRGVRPGFAGVGWPSMTFPDEPPGRPGVSGRLPGPPAGGGAAGEKVAGPVTAGGEGLDPTVRQSLVSLFPGHRETVARMGALLAERPESAAAVTEFGRLARRLAEAPAGGLESACFTDDLPGDEQGPPALLFEDPLSLCRRFAGVLERVESEAAGAGFRGA
;
A
#
# COMPACT_ATOMS: atom_id res chain seq x y z
N MET A 1 9.90 6.24 -28.54
CA MET A 1 9.88 4.85 -28.01
C MET A 1 8.81 4.08 -28.75
N PRO A 2 8.99 2.78 -29.04
CA PRO A 2 7.95 2.00 -29.72
C PRO A 2 6.77 1.84 -28.77
N ARG A 3 5.58 2.23 -29.25
CA ARG A 3 4.31 2.04 -28.55
C ARG A 3 3.92 0.57 -28.72
N TRP A 4 3.98 -0.21 -27.65
CA TRP A 4 3.48 -1.56 -27.63
C TRP A 4 1.95 -1.49 -27.57
N ASP A 5 1.28 -1.67 -28.70
CA ASP A 5 -0.17 -1.77 -28.77
C ASP A 5 -0.57 -3.13 -28.16
N VAL A 6 -0.74 -3.16 -26.83
CA VAL A 6 -1.42 -4.24 -26.12
C VAL A 6 -2.90 -4.18 -26.51
N GLY A 7 -3.26 -4.85 -27.61
CA GLY A 7 -4.62 -4.90 -28.10
C GLY A 7 -5.51 -5.84 -27.26
N PRO A 8 -6.83 -5.74 -27.43
CA PRO A 8 -7.61 -4.63 -26.89
C PRO A 8 -7.44 -4.47 -25.36
N TYR A 9 -7.10 -3.25 -24.93
CA TYR A 9 -6.90 -2.88 -23.53
C TYR A 9 -7.96 -1.87 -23.06
N GLN A 10 -8.49 -2.04 -21.85
CA GLN A 10 -9.37 -1.07 -21.19
C GLN A 10 -8.97 -0.84 -19.72
N ASP A 11 -8.97 0.41 -19.28
CA ASP A 11 -8.90 0.73 -17.85
C ASP A 11 -10.30 0.55 -17.23
N ILE A 12 -10.36 -0.02 -16.02
CA ILE A 12 -11.59 -0.11 -15.21
C ILE A 12 -11.33 0.44 -13.81
N GLY A 13 -11.90 1.62 -13.54
CA GLY A 13 -11.80 2.34 -12.30
C GLY A 13 -12.98 2.06 -11.39
N PHE A 14 -12.66 1.94 -10.11
CA PHE A 14 -13.63 1.86 -9.02
C PHE A 14 -13.48 3.11 -8.15
N ASP A 15 -14.54 3.52 -7.48
CA ASP A 15 -14.45 4.48 -6.38
C ASP A 15 -14.16 3.78 -5.05
N ARG A 16 -14.19 4.56 -3.97
CA ARG A 16 -13.84 4.08 -2.62
C ARG A 16 -14.85 3.06 -2.08
N ASP A 17 -16.09 3.10 -2.58
CA ASP A 17 -17.19 2.25 -2.17
C ASP A 17 -17.27 0.99 -3.05
N GLY A 18 -16.37 0.88 -4.03
CA GLY A 18 -16.32 -0.23 -4.98
C GLY A 18 -17.30 -0.08 -6.14
N ASP A 19 -17.86 1.12 -6.34
CA ASP A 19 -18.69 1.40 -7.50
C ASP A 19 -17.81 1.63 -8.72
N VAL A 20 -18.16 0.96 -9.80
CA VAL A 20 -17.43 1.01 -11.07
C VAL A 20 -17.90 2.20 -11.92
N ASP A 21 -16.96 2.85 -12.62
CA ASP A 21 -17.29 3.82 -13.66
C ASP A 21 -18.18 3.16 -14.75
N PRO A 22 -19.44 3.62 -14.95
CA PRO A 22 -20.37 2.96 -15.85
C PRO A 22 -19.92 2.96 -17.33
N GLU A 23 -19.21 3.99 -17.77
CA GLU A 23 -18.72 4.10 -19.15
C GLU A 23 -17.53 3.18 -19.39
N GLN A 24 -16.62 3.08 -18.40
CA GLN A 24 -15.50 2.14 -18.45
C GLN A 24 -15.99 0.69 -18.43
N ARG A 25 -16.97 0.38 -17.57
CA ARG A 25 -17.65 -0.93 -17.57
C ARG A 25 -18.27 -1.24 -18.93
N HIS A 26 -18.99 -0.30 -19.53
CA HIS A 26 -19.62 -0.51 -20.84
C HIS A 26 -18.57 -0.81 -21.93
N ARG A 27 -17.46 -0.06 -21.95
CA ARG A 27 -16.34 -0.31 -22.89
C ARG A 27 -15.68 -1.66 -22.69
N LEU A 28 -15.49 -2.10 -21.44
CA LEU A 28 -14.91 -3.40 -21.13
C LEU A 28 -15.81 -4.55 -21.60
N LEU A 29 -17.12 -4.44 -21.38
CA LEU A 29 -18.09 -5.45 -21.82
C LEU A 29 -18.26 -5.52 -23.35
N GLY A 30 -17.88 -4.45 -24.06
CA GLY A 30 -17.89 -4.41 -25.53
C GLY A 30 -16.65 -5.02 -26.20
N LEU A 31 -15.74 -5.64 -25.45
CA LEU A 31 -14.55 -6.27 -26.01
C LEU A 31 -14.88 -7.61 -26.68
N GLU A 32 -14.52 -7.74 -27.96
CA GLU A 32 -14.67 -8.97 -28.74
C GLU A 32 -13.49 -9.94 -28.52
N VAL A 33 -13.39 -10.47 -27.30
CA VAL A 33 -12.27 -11.31 -26.83
C VAL A 33 -12.76 -12.71 -26.46
N THR A 34 -11.87 -13.70 -26.50
CA THR A 34 -12.19 -15.05 -26.00
C THR A 34 -11.90 -15.16 -24.50
N ASP A 35 -10.88 -14.44 -24.04
CA ASP A 35 -10.33 -14.52 -22.70
C ASP A 35 -9.98 -13.11 -22.23
N LEU A 36 -10.25 -12.80 -20.96
CA LEU A 36 -9.92 -11.50 -20.36
C LEU A 36 -8.89 -11.70 -19.25
N VAL A 37 -7.76 -11.00 -19.35
CA VAL A 37 -6.76 -10.93 -18.29
C VAL A 37 -6.90 -9.59 -17.57
N MET A 38 -7.23 -9.65 -16.28
CA MET A 38 -7.33 -8.48 -15.43
C MET A 38 -6.11 -8.40 -14.51
N PHE A 39 -5.51 -7.21 -14.40
CA PHE A 39 -4.45 -6.96 -13.43
C PHE A 39 -4.90 -5.86 -12.47
N ALA A 40 -4.98 -6.22 -11.18
CA ALA A 40 -5.29 -5.29 -10.10
C ALA A 40 -4.06 -5.13 -9.21
N HIS A 41 -3.55 -3.91 -9.10
CA HIS A 41 -2.45 -3.58 -8.21
C HIS A 41 -2.78 -2.39 -7.32
N GLY A 42 -2.35 -2.42 -6.06
CA GLY A 42 -2.63 -1.37 -5.07
C GLY A 42 -1.69 -0.16 -5.12
N ARG A 43 -0.76 -0.07 -6.08
CA ARG A 43 0.29 0.96 -6.10
C ARG A 43 0.03 2.09 -7.09
N ASN A 44 -1.09 2.81 -6.94
CA ASN A 44 -1.38 3.96 -7.80
C ASN A 44 -0.71 5.22 -7.27
N HIS A 45 0.43 5.56 -7.85
CA HIS A 45 1.14 6.82 -7.66
C HIS A 45 0.56 7.91 -8.59
N SER A 46 0.14 7.52 -9.79
CA SER A 46 -0.72 8.30 -10.70
C SER A 46 -1.42 7.37 -11.71
N PRO A 47 -2.53 7.79 -12.35
CA PRO A 47 -3.16 7.01 -13.42
C PRO A 47 -2.22 6.70 -14.61
N VAL A 48 -1.34 7.64 -14.95
CA VAL A 48 -0.38 7.48 -16.05
C VAL A 48 0.61 6.35 -15.76
N ALA A 49 1.18 6.36 -14.56
CA ALA A 49 2.24 5.42 -14.23
C ALA A 49 1.68 4.03 -13.83
N ALA A 50 0.43 3.97 -13.35
CA ALA A 50 -0.33 2.72 -13.28
C ALA A 50 -0.52 2.11 -14.68
N ARG A 51 -0.90 2.95 -15.66
CA ARG A 51 -1.04 2.52 -17.05
C ARG A 51 0.27 2.02 -17.66
N GLU A 52 1.39 2.70 -17.42
CA GLU A 52 2.72 2.23 -17.87
C GLU A 52 3.07 0.85 -17.29
N MET A 53 2.72 0.61 -16.02
CA MET A 53 2.90 -0.69 -15.38
C MET A 53 2.00 -1.76 -16.01
N TYR A 54 0.73 -1.45 -16.28
CA TYR A 54 -0.18 -2.35 -16.99
C TYR A 54 0.32 -2.70 -18.39
N GLU A 55 0.71 -1.71 -19.19
CA GLU A 55 1.23 -1.92 -20.54
C GLU A 55 2.50 -2.78 -20.52
N GLY A 56 3.44 -2.50 -19.60
CA GLY A 56 4.65 -3.30 -19.44
C GLY A 56 4.39 -4.76 -19.02
N PHE A 57 3.45 -4.98 -18.10
CA PHE A 57 3.06 -6.32 -17.67
C PHE A 57 2.38 -7.10 -18.81
N PHE A 58 1.42 -6.47 -19.48
CA PHE A 58 0.63 -7.12 -20.53
C PHE A 58 1.42 -7.35 -21.82
N ALA A 59 2.45 -6.56 -22.11
CA ALA A 59 3.29 -6.74 -23.30
C ALA A 59 3.95 -8.13 -23.39
N ALA A 60 4.17 -8.81 -22.25
CA ALA A 60 4.78 -10.14 -22.21
C ALA A 60 3.78 -11.30 -22.48
N LEU A 61 2.48 -11.06 -22.37
CA LEU A 61 1.47 -12.12 -22.39
C LEU A 61 1.09 -12.65 -23.79
N PRO A 62 1.05 -11.84 -24.87
CA PRO A 62 0.68 -12.34 -26.19
C PRO A 62 1.56 -13.47 -26.71
N GLU A 63 2.82 -13.56 -26.28
CA GLU A 63 3.75 -14.64 -26.67
C GLU A 63 3.48 -15.96 -25.93
N LEU A 64 2.67 -15.93 -24.86
CA LEU A 64 2.40 -17.07 -23.98
C LEU A 64 1.04 -17.73 -24.26
N VAL A 65 0.18 -17.13 -25.07
CA VAL A 65 -1.17 -17.63 -25.33
C VAL A 65 -1.21 -18.65 -26.48
N GLY A 66 -2.02 -19.70 -26.29
CA GLY A 66 -2.20 -20.76 -27.27
C GLY A 66 -2.93 -20.31 -28.54
N ARG A 67 -2.85 -21.12 -29.61
CA ARG A 67 -3.56 -20.85 -30.87
C ARG A 67 -5.08 -20.79 -30.65
N GLY A 68 -5.73 -19.76 -31.19
CA GLY A 68 -7.19 -19.57 -31.10
C GLY A 68 -7.66 -18.66 -29.97
N VAL A 69 -6.76 -18.30 -29.05
CA VAL A 69 -7.03 -17.32 -27.99
C VAL A 69 -6.89 -15.91 -28.55
N ARG A 70 -7.90 -15.07 -28.28
CA ARG A 70 -7.88 -13.62 -28.51
C ARG A 70 -7.96 -12.94 -27.14
N PRO A 71 -6.81 -12.72 -26.47
CA PRO A 71 -6.82 -12.15 -25.13
C PRO A 71 -7.21 -10.67 -25.19
N GLY A 72 -8.05 -10.23 -24.27
CA GLY A 72 -8.22 -8.83 -23.88
C GLY A 72 -7.52 -8.56 -22.56
N PHE A 73 -7.18 -7.29 -22.34
CA PHE A 73 -6.49 -6.87 -21.13
C PHE A 73 -7.27 -5.78 -20.40
N ALA A 74 -7.34 -5.87 -19.08
CA ALA A 74 -7.90 -4.80 -18.26
C ALA A 74 -7.01 -4.46 -17.06
N GLY A 75 -6.68 -3.17 -16.93
CA GLY A 75 -6.03 -2.63 -15.75
C GLY A 75 -7.09 -2.17 -14.75
N VAL A 76 -7.01 -2.62 -13.49
CA VAL A 76 -7.97 -2.26 -12.44
C VAL A 76 -7.45 -1.07 -11.63
N GLY A 77 -8.13 0.06 -11.72
CA GLY A 77 -7.83 1.24 -10.92
C GLY A 77 -8.65 1.27 -9.63
N TRP A 78 -8.01 1.04 -8.49
CA TRP A 78 -8.59 1.33 -7.17
C TRP A 78 -8.04 2.65 -6.61
N PRO A 79 -8.84 3.43 -5.86
CA PRO A 79 -8.34 4.62 -5.17
C PRO A 79 -7.37 4.18 -4.07
N SER A 80 -6.08 4.29 -4.37
CA SER A 80 -4.98 3.98 -3.47
C SER A 80 -3.97 5.11 -3.50
N MET A 81 -3.26 5.34 -2.39
CA MET A 81 -2.12 6.26 -2.32
C MET A 81 -0.85 5.45 -2.14
N THR A 82 0.19 5.80 -2.90
CA THR A 82 1.57 5.56 -2.46
C THR A 82 2.04 6.80 -1.72
N PHE A 83 2.60 6.63 -0.52
CA PHE A 83 3.13 7.76 0.24
C PHE A 83 4.30 8.38 -0.52
N PRO A 84 4.30 9.70 -0.84
CA PRO A 84 5.36 10.33 -1.63
C PRO A 84 6.77 10.20 -1.06
N ASP A 85 6.89 9.99 0.25
CA ASP A 85 8.13 9.75 1.00
C ASP A 85 8.56 8.27 0.99
N GLU A 86 7.72 7.36 0.48
CA GLU A 86 8.09 5.96 0.27
C GLU A 86 9.12 5.87 -0.88
N PRO A 87 10.29 5.23 -0.66
CA PRO A 87 11.25 5.06 -1.74
C PRO A 87 10.61 4.25 -2.88
N PRO A 88 10.88 4.60 -4.16
CA PRO A 88 10.32 3.86 -5.28
C PRO A 88 10.81 2.40 -5.19
N GLY A 89 9.92 1.50 -4.78
CA GLY A 89 10.25 0.08 -4.71
C GLY A 89 10.62 -0.40 -6.11
N ARG A 90 11.87 -0.85 -6.29
CA ARG A 90 12.39 -1.27 -7.59
C ARG A 90 11.58 -2.46 -8.11
N PRO A 91 11.10 -2.47 -9.36
CA PRO A 91 10.48 -3.66 -9.94
C PRO A 91 11.51 -4.81 -9.95
N GLY A 92 11.12 -5.96 -9.40
CA GLY A 92 11.96 -7.16 -9.31
C GLY A 92 12.44 -7.55 -7.90
N VAL A 93 12.16 -6.76 -6.86
CA VAL A 93 12.46 -7.11 -5.46
C VAL A 93 11.18 -7.16 -4.64
N SER A 94 10.32 -8.15 -4.93
CA SER A 94 9.28 -8.55 -3.99
C SER A 94 9.92 -9.44 -2.92
N GLY A 95 9.90 -8.99 -1.66
CA GLY A 95 9.83 -9.86 -0.49
C GLY A 95 10.91 -10.92 -0.31
N ARG A 96 12.20 -10.57 -0.34
CA ARG A 96 13.18 -11.43 0.36
C ARG A 96 13.10 -11.13 1.85
N LEU A 97 12.34 -11.93 2.59
CA LEU A 97 12.59 -12.12 4.02
C LEU A 97 14.11 -12.34 4.21
N PRO A 98 14.78 -11.64 5.13
CA PRO A 98 16.23 -11.68 5.23
C PRO A 98 16.70 -13.13 5.47
N GLY A 99 17.24 -13.76 4.44
CA GLY A 99 18.04 -14.98 4.55
C GLY A 99 19.45 -14.62 5.03
N PRO A 100 20.18 -15.57 5.66
CA PRO A 100 21.49 -15.31 6.23
C PRO A 100 22.48 -14.81 5.16
N PRO A 101 23.47 -13.98 5.53
CA PRO A 101 24.34 -13.33 4.57
C PRO A 101 25.23 -14.37 3.88
N ALA A 102 25.05 -14.53 2.57
CA ALA A 102 26.05 -15.15 1.72
C ALA A 102 27.12 -14.10 1.38
N GLY A 103 28.36 -14.41 1.73
CA GLY A 103 29.49 -13.49 1.62
C GLY A 103 29.92 -13.16 0.20
N GLY A 104 30.56 -11.99 0.07
CA GLY A 104 31.56 -11.69 -0.95
C GLY A 104 31.08 -10.96 -2.21
N GLY A 105 31.45 -9.67 -2.31
CA GLY A 105 31.80 -9.07 -3.61
C GLY A 105 31.00 -7.86 -4.10
N ALA A 106 31.58 -6.68 -3.88
CA ALA A 106 31.53 -5.45 -4.69
C ALA A 106 30.21 -4.65 -4.82
N ALA A 107 30.30 -3.38 -4.39
CA ALA A 107 29.35 -2.29 -4.54
C ALA A 107 27.95 -2.51 -3.92
N GLY A 108 27.94 -2.81 -2.62
CA GLY A 108 26.73 -2.74 -1.80
C GLY A 108 26.29 -1.29 -1.63
N GLU A 109 25.46 -0.80 -2.54
CA GLU A 109 24.64 0.38 -2.31
C GLU A 109 23.73 0.07 -1.12
N LYS A 110 23.80 0.91 -0.08
CA LYS A 110 23.09 0.72 1.20
C LYS A 110 21.65 0.29 0.91
N VAL A 111 21.33 -0.98 1.20
CA VAL A 111 19.97 -1.40 1.49
C VAL A 111 19.44 -0.36 2.47
N ALA A 112 18.32 0.29 2.13
CA ALA A 112 17.71 1.31 2.97
C ALA A 112 17.81 0.84 4.42
N GLY A 113 18.55 1.60 5.22
CA GLY A 113 18.64 1.36 6.65
C GLY A 113 17.23 1.39 7.26
N PRO A 114 17.08 1.08 8.56
CA PRO A 114 15.82 1.32 9.25
C PRO A 114 15.33 2.70 8.86
N VAL A 115 14.05 2.81 8.47
CA VAL A 115 13.38 4.06 8.09
C VAL A 115 13.92 5.13 9.04
N THR A 116 14.84 5.95 8.56
CA THR A 116 15.36 7.02 9.39
C THR A 116 14.14 7.87 9.64
N ALA A 117 13.73 8.00 10.91
CA ALA A 117 12.66 8.88 11.35
C ALA A 117 13.09 10.35 11.07
N GLY A 118 13.20 10.69 9.80
CA GLY A 118 13.82 11.88 9.24
C GLY A 118 12.74 12.77 8.67
N GLY A 119 11.90 13.26 9.58
CA GLY A 119 10.83 14.21 9.34
C GLY A 119 10.15 14.50 10.67
N GLU A 120 10.31 15.71 11.18
CA GLU A 120 9.56 16.20 12.34
C GLU A 120 8.11 16.43 11.91
N GLY A 121 7.28 15.38 11.99
CA GLY A 121 5.88 15.45 11.62
C GLY A 121 5.57 14.98 10.20
N LEU A 122 4.36 15.31 9.75
CA LEU A 122 3.82 14.89 8.46
C LEU A 122 4.34 15.81 7.34
N ASP A 123 5.01 15.23 6.33
CA ASP A 123 5.50 15.97 5.17
C ASP A 123 4.36 16.78 4.50
N PRO A 124 4.59 18.04 4.08
CA PRO A 124 3.55 18.88 3.48
C PRO A 124 2.90 18.29 2.22
N THR A 125 3.67 17.56 1.40
CA THR A 125 3.16 16.88 0.20
C THR A 125 2.26 15.72 0.59
N VAL A 126 2.69 14.90 1.55
CA VAL A 126 1.87 13.82 2.11
C VAL A 126 0.58 14.39 2.71
N ARG A 127 0.68 15.48 3.47
CA ARG A 127 -0.48 16.17 4.07
C ARG A 127 -1.48 16.62 3.01
N GLN A 128 -1.02 17.29 1.96
CA GLN A 128 -1.90 17.75 0.88
C GLN A 128 -2.54 16.57 0.15
N SER A 129 -1.78 15.49 -0.05
CA SER A 129 -2.26 14.27 -0.70
C SER A 129 -3.37 13.61 0.12
N LEU A 130 -3.20 13.49 1.45
CA LEU A 130 -4.24 12.99 2.36
C LEU A 130 -5.50 13.86 2.35
N VAL A 131 -5.37 15.19 2.34
CA VAL A 131 -6.53 16.09 2.27
C VAL A 131 -7.29 15.94 0.95
N SER A 132 -6.58 15.70 -0.16
CA SER A 132 -7.21 15.44 -1.46
C SER A 132 -7.96 14.10 -1.49
N LEU A 133 -7.42 13.05 -0.86
CA LEU A 133 -8.09 11.73 -0.81
C LEU A 133 -9.24 11.64 0.18
N PHE A 134 -9.20 12.43 1.25
CA PHE A 134 -10.24 12.44 2.27
C PHE A 134 -10.90 13.83 2.36
N PRO A 135 -11.75 14.20 1.36
CA PRO A 135 -12.52 15.43 1.42
C PRO A 135 -13.31 15.52 2.74
N GLY A 136 -13.26 16.68 3.41
CA GLY A 136 -13.91 16.87 4.71
C GLY A 136 -13.04 16.51 5.94
N HIS A 137 -11.90 15.83 5.75
CA HIS A 137 -11.00 15.46 6.85
C HIS A 137 -9.81 16.41 7.07
N ARG A 138 -9.83 17.62 6.48
CA ARG A 138 -8.73 18.61 6.54
C ARG A 138 -8.24 18.87 7.97
N GLU A 139 -9.16 19.09 8.90
CA GLU A 139 -8.83 19.35 10.31
C GLU A 139 -8.29 18.11 11.02
N THR A 140 -8.82 16.93 10.70
CA THR A 140 -8.35 15.64 11.23
C THR A 140 -6.88 15.41 10.83
N VAL A 141 -6.56 15.58 9.55
CA VAL A 141 -5.18 15.45 9.03
C VAL A 141 -4.26 16.52 9.64
N ALA A 142 -4.75 17.75 9.80
CA ALA A 142 -3.98 18.82 10.45
C ALA A 142 -3.60 18.48 11.90
N ARG A 143 -4.55 17.95 12.68
CA ARG A 143 -4.30 17.57 14.07
C ARG A 143 -3.37 16.36 14.18
N MET A 144 -3.50 15.36 13.31
CA MET A 144 -2.56 14.25 13.23
C MET A 144 -1.14 14.75 12.94
N GLY A 145 -0.98 15.68 12.00
CA GLY A 145 0.31 16.29 11.69
C GLY A 145 0.92 17.03 12.89
N ALA A 146 0.10 17.77 13.65
CA ALA A 146 0.57 18.46 14.87
C ALA A 146 1.03 17.46 15.95
N LEU A 147 0.27 16.40 16.22
CA LEU A 147 0.66 15.36 17.18
C LEU A 147 1.99 14.67 16.79
N LEU A 148 2.19 14.42 15.49
CA LEU A 148 3.44 13.84 14.99
C LEU A 148 4.64 14.79 15.08
N ALA A 149 4.42 16.10 14.94
CA ALA A 149 5.45 17.11 15.08
C ALA A 149 5.81 17.38 16.55
N GLU A 150 4.81 17.48 17.42
CA GLU A 150 4.96 17.75 18.85
C GLU A 150 5.52 16.56 19.63
N ARG A 151 5.28 15.32 19.17
CA ARG A 151 5.69 14.05 19.81
C ARG A 151 5.47 14.01 21.32
N PRO A 152 4.26 14.33 21.81
CA PRO A 152 3.98 14.32 23.24
C PRO A 152 4.13 12.91 23.84
N GLU A 153 4.79 12.79 24.99
CA GLU A 153 4.98 11.52 25.72
C GLU A 153 3.69 11.02 26.43
N SER A 154 2.61 11.81 26.39
CA SER A 154 1.38 11.49 27.09
C SER A 154 0.61 10.35 26.41
N ALA A 155 0.14 9.40 27.23
CA ALA A 155 -0.77 8.32 26.78
C ALA A 155 -2.02 8.87 26.07
N ALA A 156 -2.56 9.99 26.57
CA ALA A 156 -3.74 10.64 25.99
C ALA A 156 -3.53 11.08 24.54
N ALA A 157 -2.34 11.58 24.20
CA ALA A 157 -2.02 11.99 22.83
C ALA A 157 -1.91 10.80 21.86
N VAL A 158 -1.37 9.67 22.31
CA VAL A 158 -1.34 8.42 21.52
C VAL A 158 -2.76 7.92 21.26
N THR A 159 -3.62 7.94 22.28
CA THR A 159 -5.04 7.61 22.14
C THR A 159 -5.76 8.57 21.19
N GLU A 160 -5.49 9.87 21.28
CA GLU A 160 -6.05 10.87 20.36
C GLU A 160 -5.64 10.59 18.91
N PHE A 161 -4.35 10.34 18.67
CA PHE A 161 -3.84 10.01 17.34
C PHE A 161 -4.53 8.78 16.75
N GLY A 162 -4.64 7.70 17.53
CA GLY A 162 -5.33 6.49 17.08
C GLY A 162 -6.80 6.72 16.77
N ARG A 163 -7.50 7.55 17.56
CA ARG A 163 -8.89 7.94 17.28
C ARG A 163 -9.00 8.74 15.97
N LEU A 164 -8.07 9.65 15.71
CA LEU A 164 -8.04 10.43 14.47
C LEU A 164 -7.73 9.55 13.25
N ALA A 165 -6.80 8.61 13.38
CA ALA A 165 -6.48 7.63 12.33
C ALA A 165 -7.68 6.76 11.97
N ARG A 166 -8.42 6.26 12.96
CA ARG A 166 -9.67 5.50 12.75
C ARG A 166 -10.76 6.34 12.09
N ARG A 167 -10.90 7.60 12.48
CA ARG A 167 -11.83 8.52 11.84
C ARG A 167 -11.47 8.74 10.37
N LEU A 168 -10.19 8.86 10.05
CA LEU A 168 -9.71 9.02 8.68
C LEU A 168 -9.95 7.75 7.86
N ALA A 169 -9.79 6.58 8.46
CA ALA A 169 -10.07 5.28 7.84
C ALA A 169 -11.57 4.93 7.79
N GLU A 170 -12.46 5.81 8.25
CA GLU A 170 -13.90 5.56 8.38
C GLU A 170 -14.21 4.24 9.11
N ALA A 171 -13.35 3.84 10.05
CA ALA A 171 -13.50 2.58 10.77
C ALA A 171 -14.82 2.59 11.56
N PRO A 172 -15.69 1.56 11.42
CA PRO A 172 -17.00 1.54 12.04
C PRO A 172 -16.94 1.72 13.55
N ALA A 173 -17.84 2.55 14.08
CA ALA A 173 -18.05 2.64 15.51
C ALA A 173 -18.70 1.33 16.00
N GLY A 174 -18.02 0.58 16.87
CA GLY A 174 -18.53 -0.70 17.41
C GLY A 174 -17.50 -1.84 17.46
N GLY A 175 -16.31 -1.67 16.86
CA GLY A 175 -15.27 -2.70 16.89
C GLY A 175 -15.41 -3.70 15.73
N LEU A 176 -14.77 -4.87 15.89
CA LEU A 176 -14.69 -5.94 14.89
C LEU A 176 -16.06 -6.33 14.31
N GLU A 177 -17.06 -6.40 15.18
CA GLU A 177 -18.39 -6.95 14.86
C GLU A 177 -19.22 -6.04 13.94
N SER A 178 -18.87 -4.76 13.84
CA SER A 178 -19.53 -3.79 12.95
C SER A 178 -18.75 -3.57 11.64
N ALA A 179 -17.62 -4.24 11.44
CA ALA A 179 -16.77 -4.04 10.28
C ALA A 179 -17.20 -4.92 9.11
N CYS A 180 -17.64 -4.31 8.01
CA CYS A 180 -17.98 -4.99 6.74
C CYS A 180 -16.81 -5.76 6.09
N PHE A 181 -15.61 -5.66 6.65
CA PHE A 181 -14.41 -6.34 6.16
C PHE A 181 -14.31 -7.81 6.60
N THR A 182 -15.17 -8.30 7.50
CA THR A 182 -15.04 -9.66 8.04
C THR A 182 -15.67 -10.75 7.17
N ASP A 183 -16.61 -10.40 6.31
CA ASP A 183 -17.36 -11.38 5.52
C ASP A 183 -16.52 -12.02 4.40
N ASP A 184 -15.52 -11.29 3.89
CA ASP A 184 -14.60 -11.75 2.84
C ASP A 184 -13.25 -12.28 3.38
N LEU A 185 -13.02 -12.21 4.70
CA LEU A 185 -11.79 -12.72 5.31
C LEU A 185 -11.93 -14.23 5.57
N PRO A 186 -10.92 -15.05 5.21
CA PRO A 186 -10.91 -16.46 5.60
C PRO A 186 -10.99 -16.55 7.13
N GLY A 187 -12.01 -17.24 7.64
CA GLY A 187 -12.45 -17.18 9.04
C GLY A 187 -11.48 -17.73 10.08
N ASP A 188 -10.30 -18.18 9.66
CA ASP A 188 -9.32 -18.90 10.45
C ASP A 188 -8.02 -18.13 10.74
N GLU A 189 -7.60 -17.13 9.95
CA GLU A 189 -6.24 -16.57 10.12
C GLU A 189 -6.07 -15.06 10.00
N GLN A 190 -7.07 -14.30 9.55
CA GLN A 190 -6.94 -12.84 9.41
C GLN A 190 -8.11 -12.15 10.10
N GLY A 191 -7.96 -11.92 11.41
CA GLY A 191 -8.76 -10.90 12.08
C GLY A 191 -8.50 -9.53 11.43
N PRO A 192 -9.43 -8.59 11.48
CA PRO A 192 -9.25 -7.32 10.79
C PRO A 192 -8.10 -6.52 11.42
N PRO A 193 -7.56 -5.52 10.70
CA PRO A 193 -6.31 -4.90 11.06
C PRO A 193 -6.31 -4.33 12.49
N ALA A 194 -5.46 -4.89 13.36
CA ALA A 194 -5.36 -4.50 14.77
C ALA A 194 -5.25 -2.97 14.98
N LEU A 195 -4.58 -2.27 14.06
CA LEU A 195 -4.46 -0.80 14.05
C LEU A 195 -5.81 -0.07 14.09
N LEU A 196 -6.85 -0.63 13.49
CA LEU A 196 -8.16 -0.01 13.40
C LEU A 196 -9.05 -0.31 14.61
N PHE A 197 -8.76 -1.36 15.38
CA PHE A 197 -9.70 -1.87 16.40
C PHE A 197 -9.09 -2.00 17.81
N GLU A 198 -7.80 -2.32 17.94
CA GLU A 198 -7.14 -2.47 19.25
C GLU A 198 -6.72 -1.13 19.85
N ASP A 199 -6.64 -1.05 21.18
CA ASP A 199 -6.14 0.13 21.90
C ASP A 199 -4.80 0.63 21.31
N PRO A 200 -4.72 1.89 20.83
CA PRO A 200 -3.54 2.41 20.14
C PRO A 200 -2.28 2.36 21.00
N LEU A 201 -2.42 2.62 22.30
CA LEU A 201 -1.28 2.65 23.22
C LEU A 201 -0.69 1.26 23.42
N SER A 202 -1.55 0.26 23.65
CA SER A 202 -1.14 -1.14 23.78
C SER A 202 -0.48 -1.65 22.50
N LEU A 203 -1.05 -1.30 21.33
CA LEU A 203 -0.47 -1.62 20.03
C LEU A 203 0.91 -0.98 19.82
N CYS A 204 1.05 0.32 20.09
CA CYS A 204 2.32 1.02 19.98
C CYS A 204 3.39 0.43 20.91
N ARG A 205 3.03 0.06 22.14
CA ARG A 205 3.95 -0.62 23.08
C ARG A 205 4.40 -1.98 22.55
N ARG A 206 3.48 -2.75 21.95
CA ARG A 206 3.80 -4.03 21.34
C ARG A 206 4.79 -3.86 20.19
N PHE A 207 4.59 -2.86 19.33
CA PHE A 207 5.54 -2.55 18.25
C PHE A 207 6.89 -2.05 18.77
N ALA A 208 6.91 -1.15 19.76
CA ALA A 208 8.15 -0.69 20.37
C ALA A 208 8.98 -1.85 20.94
N GLY A 209 8.34 -2.76 21.69
CA GLY A 209 9.03 -3.94 22.21
C GLY A 209 9.51 -4.93 21.13
N VAL A 210 8.87 -4.95 19.95
CA VAL A 210 9.39 -5.72 18.79
C VAL A 210 10.61 -5.03 18.19
N LEU A 211 10.56 -3.71 17.99
CA LEU A 211 11.67 -2.92 17.44
C LEU A 211 12.93 -3.03 18.30
N GLU A 212 12.79 -2.88 19.62
CA GLU A 212 13.90 -3.02 20.57
C GLU A 212 14.56 -4.40 20.49
N ARG A 213 13.77 -5.47 20.31
CA ARG A 213 14.31 -6.83 20.12
C ARG A 213 15.07 -6.97 18.81
N VAL A 214 14.50 -6.49 17.71
CA VAL A 214 15.13 -6.54 16.38
C VAL A 214 16.46 -5.77 16.38
N GLU A 215 16.48 -4.59 16.99
CA GLU A 215 17.71 -3.79 17.14
C GLU A 215 18.75 -4.49 18.02
N SER A 216 18.31 -5.11 19.13
CA SER A 216 19.19 -5.88 20.03
C SER A 216 19.79 -7.12 19.36
N GLU A 217 19.00 -7.84 18.55
CA GLU A 217 19.45 -9.01 17.79
C GLU A 217 20.44 -8.61 16.69
N ALA A 218 20.18 -7.50 15.99
CA ALA A 218 21.10 -6.95 14.99
C ALA A 218 22.42 -6.49 15.62
N ALA A 219 22.37 -5.86 16.79
CA ALA A 219 23.57 -5.47 17.54
C ALA A 219 24.35 -6.69 18.07
N GLY A 220 23.66 -7.73 18.53
CA GLY A 220 24.27 -8.97 19.03
C GLY A 220 24.92 -9.84 17.94
N ALA A 221 24.36 -9.84 16.72
CA ALA A 221 24.94 -10.51 15.56
C ALA A 221 26.26 -9.86 15.11
N GLY A 222 26.43 -8.54 15.33
CA GLY A 222 27.66 -7.80 15.02
C GLY A 222 28.83 -8.09 15.95
N PHE A 223 28.59 -8.61 17.17
CA PHE A 223 29.63 -8.84 18.18
C PHE A 223 30.28 -10.25 18.09
N ARG A 224 29.71 -11.20 17.35
CA ARG A 224 30.23 -12.59 17.25
C ARG A 224 31.24 -12.82 16.10
N GLY A 225 31.81 -11.76 15.54
CA GLY A 225 32.74 -11.81 14.42
C GLY A 225 34.09 -11.14 14.67
N ALA A 226 34.69 -11.33 15.85
CA ALA A 226 36.05 -10.91 16.18
C ALA A 226 36.87 -12.07 16.72
#